data_AF-A0AAW8LHC9-F1
#
_entry.id   AF-A0AAW8LHC9-F1
#
_cell.length_a   1.000
_cell.length_b   1.000
_cell.length_c   1.000
_cell.angle_alpha   90.00
_cell.angle_beta   90.00
_cell.angle_gamma   90.00
#
_symmetry.space_group_name_H-M   'P 1'
#
loop_
_entity.id
_entity.type
_entity.pdbx_description
1 polymer ?
#
loop_
_entity_poly.entity_id
_entity_poly.type
_entity_poly.pdbx_seq_one_letter_code
_entity_poly.pdbx_strand_id
1 'polypeptide(L)'
;MQLRSGLICRGALGVACFGLSFGIVGVPSYAAQDGRGDQVTVDMVDASLSGSEQQAWRNLSDDQKNATVRILNESEFGNPGAMADMEGRHSELDVAVSSSSPFDEVTVASGERESWVQQDWKIFGITYTSATTRMGYTYQDSKVVSVERCYGSYYNYVPLRSIDHNSWSSIDANGRATCKTEWSLSRPLQGTVYGTQGLQVDGDGNILQTWEV
;
A
#
# COMPACT_ATOMS: atom_id res chain seq x y z
N MET A 1 -27.89 -7.51 -87.01
CA MET A 1 -27.77 -6.11 -86.52
C MET A 1 -26.34 -5.91 -86.08
N GLN A 2 -25.43 -5.45 -86.94
CA GLN A 2 -25.12 -4.04 -87.30
C GLN A 2 -24.51 -3.20 -86.15
N LEU A 3 -23.17 -3.12 -86.17
CA LEU A 3 -22.28 -1.93 -86.20
C LEU A 3 -22.57 -0.70 -85.32
N ARG A 4 -21.54 -0.26 -84.59
CA ARG A 4 -20.82 1.05 -84.70
C ARG A 4 -19.81 1.17 -83.53
N SER A 5 -18.50 1.32 -83.77
CA SER A 5 -17.76 2.60 -84.01
C SER A 5 -18.07 3.61 -82.90
N GLY A 6 -17.17 4.08 -82.02
CA GLY A 6 -15.74 4.37 -82.10
C GLY A 6 -15.54 5.82 -81.61
N LEU A 7 -14.50 6.16 -80.84
CA LEU A 7 -13.80 7.45 -80.96
C LEU A 7 -12.53 7.53 -80.11
N ILE A 8 -11.58 8.26 -80.67
CA ILE A 8 -10.20 8.54 -80.30
C ILE A 8 -10.12 9.92 -79.61
N CYS A 9 -9.18 10.12 -78.68
CA CYS A 9 -8.39 11.35 -78.47
C CYS A 9 -7.35 11.06 -77.35
N ARG A 10 -6.06 10.82 -77.62
CA ARG A 10 -4.96 11.79 -77.87
C ARG A 10 -4.96 13.00 -76.94
N GLY A 11 -3.91 13.14 -76.11
CA GLY A 11 -3.56 14.38 -75.44
C GLY A 11 -2.61 14.18 -74.26
N ALA A 12 -1.32 14.38 -74.49
CA ALA A 12 -0.29 14.43 -73.46
C ALA A 12 -0.47 15.64 -72.54
N LEU A 13 -0.12 15.50 -71.26
CA LEU A 13 0.51 16.55 -70.45
C LEU A 13 1.05 15.93 -69.16
N GLY A 14 2.37 16.04 -69.01
CA GLY A 14 3.08 15.58 -67.82
C GLY A 14 2.62 16.35 -66.58
N VAL A 15 2.48 15.62 -65.49
CA VAL A 15 2.48 16.18 -64.15
C VAL A 15 3.55 15.42 -63.38
N ALA A 16 4.61 16.15 -63.06
CA ALA A 16 5.66 15.73 -62.14
C ALA A 16 5.01 15.33 -60.81
N CYS A 17 5.05 14.04 -60.47
CA CYS A 17 4.82 13.62 -59.10
C CYS A 17 6.07 13.98 -58.31
N PHE A 18 5.96 15.06 -57.54
CA PHE A 18 6.87 15.41 -56.47
C PHE A 18 7.15 14.17 -55.60
N GLY A 19 8.41 13.75 -55.57
CA GLY A 19 8.89 12.77 -54.61
C GLY A 19 8.79 13.38 -53.21
N LEU A 20 7.85 12.88 -52.41
CA LEU A 20 7.87 13.09 -50.96
C LEU A 20 9.00 12.24 -50.39
N SER A 21 10.18 12.83 -50.31
CA SER A 21 11.25 12.35 -49.44
C SER A 21 10.78 12.51 -47.99
N PHE A 22 10.32 11.42 -47.38
CA PHE A 22 10.22 11.32 -45.93
C PHE A 22 11.64 11.31 -45.37
N GLY A 23 12.10 12.48 -44.91
CA GLY A 23 13.25 12.57 -44.03
C GLY A 23 12.93 11.84 -42.74
N ILE A 24 13.52 10.66 -42.56
CA ILE A 24 13.54 9.97 -41.27
C ILE A 24 14.47 10.81 -40.39
N VAL A 25 13.91 11.80 -39.70
CA VAL A 25 14.54 12.34 -38.50
C VAL A 25 14.55 11.20 -37.50
N GLY A 26 15.71 10.56 -37.38
CA GLY A 26 16.01 9.64 -36.30
C GLY A 26 15.91 10.40 -34.99
N VAL A 27 14.70 10.45 -34.43
CA VAL A 27 14.53 10.71 -33.01
C VAL A 27 15.32 9.63 -32.28
N PRO A 28 16.19 10.00 -31.33
CA PRO A 28 16.87 8.99 -30.54
C PRO A 28 15.77 8.16 -29.87
N SER A 29 15.70 6.89 -30.25
CA SER A 29 15.04 5.88 -29.45
C SER A 29 15.72 5.96 -28.09
N TYR A 30 15.02 6.52 -27.10
CA TYR A 30 15.38 6.30 -25.72
C TYR A 30 15.48 4.79 -25.56
N ALA A 31 16.71 4.31 -25.40
CA ALA A 31 16.95 2.96 -24.96
C ALA A 31 16.14 2.80 -23.68
N ALA A 32 15.16 1.89 -23.69
CA ALA A 32 14.48 1.49 -22.48
C ALA A 32 15.57 1.13 -21.47
N GLN A 33 15.66 1.90 -20.38
CA GLN A 33 16.52 1.56 -19.26
C GLN A 33 16.10 0.15 -18.82
N ASP A 34 17.05 -0.77 -18.87
CA ASP A 34 16.96 -2.15 -18.39
C ASP A 34 16.12 -2.22 -17.10
N GLY A 35 14.96 -2.89 -17.14
CA GLY A 35 14.25 -3.63 -16.07
C GLY A 35 14.20 -3.10 -14.63
N ARG A 36 14.65 -1.88 -14.34
CA ARG A 36 14.82 -1.32 -12.99
C ARG A 36 13.62 -0.48 -12.54
N GLY A 37 12.63 -0.28 -13.40
CA GLY A 37 11.41 0.47 -13.08
C GLY A 37 10.50 -0.23 -12.06
N ASP A 38 10.69 -1.54 -11.84
CA ASP A 38 9.73 -2.39 -11.12
C ASP A 38 10.23 -2.85 -9.74
N GLN A 39 11.51 -2.61 -9.42
CA GLN A 39 12.12 -2.98 -8.15
C GLN A 39 12.48 -1.75 -7.33
N VAL A 40 12.34 -1.85 -6.01
CA VAL A 40 12.85 -0.85 -5.07
C VAL A 40 14.37 -0.86 -5.16
N THR A 41 14.97 0.32 -5.17
CA THR A 41 16.42 0.54 -5.17
C THR A 41 16.84 1.38 -3.97
N VAL A 42 18.14 1.40 -3.65
CA VAL A 42 18.70 2.19 -2.54
C VAL A 42 18.36 3.68 -2.70
N ASP A 43 18.49 4.22 -3.91
CA ASP A 43 18.20 5.64 -4.19
C ASP A 43 16.72 5.98 -3.98
N MET A 44 15.82 5.06 -4.36
CA MET A 44 14.38 5.25 -4.15
C MET A 44 14.01 5.24 -2.67
N VAL A 45 14.70 4.43 -1.86
CA VAL A 45 14.52 4.41 -0.41
C VAL A 45 15.05 5.69 0.22
N ASP A 46 16.25 6.19 -0.16
CA ASP A 46 16.75 7.47 0.37
C ASP A 46 15.80 8.64 0.04
N ALA A 47 15.19 8.61 -1.15
CA ALA A 47 14.25 9.62 -1.60
C ALA A 47 12.85 9.52 -0.96
N SER A 48 12.42 8.34 -0.51
CA SER A 48 11.11 8.15 0.14
C SER A 48 11.13 8.47 1.63
N LEU A 49 12.26 8.23 2.29
CA LEU A 49 12.45 8.55 3.70
C LEU A 49 12.56 10.06 3.93
N SER A 50 12.13 10.51 5.11
CA SER A 50 12.30 11.89 5.53
C SER A 50 12.67 11.96 7.02
N GLY A 51 13.04 13.16 7.51
CA GLY A 51 13.25 13.39 8.94
C GLY A 51 14.32 12.51 9.57
N SER A 52 13.99 11.92 10.72
CA SER A 52 14.86 11.03 11.51
C SER A 52 15.21 9.73 10.78
N GLU A 53 14.25 9.18 10.04
CA GLU A 53 14.38 7.91 9.33
C GLU A 53 15.40 8.03 8.20
N GLN A 54 15.40 9.15 7.49
CA GLN A 54 16.40 9.41 6.44
C GLN A 54 17.81 9.57 7.03
N GLN A 55 17.94 10.18 8.22
CA GLN A 55 19.23 10.29 8.89
C GLN A 55 19.75 8.92 9.35
N ALA A 56 18.87 8.11 9.94
CA ALA A 56 19.20 6.74 10.33
C ALA A 56 19.61 5.90 9.12
N TRP A 57 18.90 6.04 7.99
CA TRP A 57 19.22 5.36 6.72
C TRP A 57 20.61 5.70 6.20
N ARG A 58 21.00 6.98 6.24
CA ARG A 58 22.31 7.43 5.78
C ARG A 58 23.45 6.87 6.63
N ASN A 59 23.19 6.57 7.90
CA ASN A 59 24.14 5.95 8.81
C ASN A 59 24.28 4.43 8.63
N LEU A 60 23.40 3.79 7.84
CA LEU A 60 23.54 2.37 7.51
C LEU A 60 24.72 2.15 6.55
N SER A 61 25.41 1.02 6.74
CA SER A 61 26.39 0.49 5.78
C SER A 61 25.72 0.08 4.46
N ASP A 62 26.51 -0.05 3.39
CA ASP A 62 26.00 -0.46 2.08
C ASP A 62 25.35 -1.86 2.13
N ASP A 63 25.92 -2.79 2.90
CA ASP A 63 25.35 -4.13 3.08
C ASP A 63 23.98 -4.09 3.76
N GLN A 64 23.81 -3.22 4.76
CA GLN A 64 22.51 -3.01 5.43
C GLN A 64 21.50 -2.37 4.47
N LYS A 65 21.90 -1.38 3.68
CA LYS A 65 21.02 -0.77 2.67
C LYS A 65 20.57 -1.80 1.63
N ASN A 66 21.48 -2.67 1.17
CA ASN A 66 21.17 -3.75 0.24
C ASN A 66 20.24 -4.80 0.87
N ALA A 67 20.45 -5.16 2.14
CA ALA A 67 19.55 -6.06 2.87
C ALA A 67 18.14 -5.47 3.02
N THR A 68 18.04 -4.18 3.39
CA THR A 68 16.75 -3.46 3.43
C THR A 68 16.05 -3.50 2.09
N VAL A 69 16.73 -3.14 1.00
CA VAL A 69 16.13 -3.14 -0.34
C VAL A 69 15.64 -4.54 -0.73
N ARG A 70 16.37 -5.60 -0.37
CA ARG A 70 15.94 -6.98 -0.57
C ARG A 70 14.62 -7.27 0.17
N ILE A 71 14.53 -6.93 1.45
CA ILE A 71 13.33 -7.14 2.27
C ILE A 71 12.15 -6.33 1.75
N LEU A 72 12.36 -5.04 1.42
CA LEU A 72 11.32 -4.16 0.87
C LEU A 72 10.77 -4.65 -0.48
N ASN A 73 11.55 -5.46 -1.22
CA ASN A 73 11.14 -6.07 -2.48
C ASN A 73 10.27 -7.31 -2.33
N GLU A 74 10.09 -7.84 -1.12
CA GLU A 74 9.15 -8.92 -0.85
C GLU A 74 7.72 -8.39 -0.79
N SER A 75 6.80 -9.07 -1.47
CA SER A 75 5.39 -8.69 -1.57
C SER A 75 4.71 -8.59 -0.20
N GLU A 76 5.14 -9.43 0.73
CA GLU A 76 4.59 -9.64 2.06
C GLU A 76 5.04 -8.58 3.08
N PHE A 77 6.10 -7.81 2.80
CA PHE A 77 6.59 -6.81 3.74
C PHE A 77 5.52 -5.74 4.03
N GLY A 78 5.16 -5.52 5.29
CA GLY A 78 4.12 -4.56 5.66
C GLY A 78 2.69 -5.11 5.63
N ASN A 79 2.50 -6.40 5.35
CA ASN A 79 1.20 -7.05 5.43
C ASN A 79 0.92 -7.53 6.88
N PRO A 80 -0.15 -7.07 7.54
CA PRO A 80 -0.57 -7.53 8.87
C PRO A 80 -0.69 -9.05 9.03
N GLY A 81 -1.01 -9.78 7.96
CA GLY A 81 -1.18 -11.23 8.00
C GLY A 81 0.09 -12.06 7.81
N ALA A 82 1.21 -11.43 7.40
CA ALA A 82 2.43 -12.13 7.02
C ALA A 82 3.62 -11.91 7.99
N MET A 83 3.38 -11.26 9.13
CA MET A 83 4.45 -10.74 10.00
C MET A 83 5.34 -11.85 10.55
N ALA A 84 4.74 -12.89 11.15
CA ALA A 84 5.48 -13.99 11.76
C ALA A 84 6.39 -14.71 10.75
N ASP A 85 5.89 -14.92 9.53
CA ASP A 85 6.65 -15.53 8.44
C ASP A 85 7.78 -14.62 7.93
N MET A 86 7.59 -13.31 7.93
CA MET A 86 8.61 -12.34 7.54
C MET A 86 9.71 -12.23 8.60
N GLU A 87 9.36 -12.10 9.88
CA GLU A 87 10.32 -12.03 11.00
C GLU A 87 11.13 -13.33 11.13
N GLY A 88 10.51 -14.48 10.85
CA GLY A 88 11.20 -15.77 10.84
C GLY A 88 12.25 -15.90 9.73
N ARG A 89 12.12 -15.15 8.62
CA ARG A 89 13.03 -15.19 7.46
C ARG A 89 14.09 -14.08 7.50
N HIS A 90 13.82 -12.97 8.17
CA HIS A 90 14.67 -11.78 8.19
C HIS A 90 14.92 -11.35 9.63
N SER A 91 16.10 -11.68 10.15
CA SER A 91 16.52 -11.30 11.52
C SER A 91 16.64 -9.79 11.76
N GLU A 92 16.73 -9.02 10.67
CA GLU A 92 16.90 -7.58 10.65
C GLU A 92 15.56 -6.83 10.69
N LEU A 93 14.45 -7.55 10.50
CA LEU A 93 13.08 -7.07 10.57
C LEU A 93 12.54 -7.22 11.99
N ASP A 94 11.93 -6.16 12.48
CA ASP A 94 11.18 -6.10 13.74
C ASP A 94 9.79 -5.54 13.46
N VAL A 95 8.75 -6.23 13.91
CA VAL A 95 7.37 -5.77 13.81
C VAL A 95 6.84 -5.41 15.19
N ALA A 96 6.86 -4.12 15.50
CA ALA A 96 6.39 -3.63 16.79
C ALA A 96 4.87 -3.49 16.77
N VAL A 97 4.20 -4.31 17.59
CA VAL A 97 2.76 -4.22 17.82
C VAL A 97 2.49 -3.36 19.06
N SER A 98 1.62 -2.38 18.93
CA SER A 98 1.13 -1.58 20.04
C SER A 98 -0.39 -1.44 19.99
N SER A 99 -1.01 -1.27 21.15
CA SER A 99 -2.45 -1.02 21.23
C SER A 99 -2.73 -0.04 22.35
N SER A 100 -3.85 0.67 22.22
CA SER A 100 -4.34 1.58 23.25
C SER A 100 -5.75 1.24 23.64
N SER A 101 -5.95 1.19 24.95
CA SER A 101 -7.23 1.19 25.63
C SER A 101 -7.26 2.40 26.57
N PRO A 102 -8.38 3.12 26.70
CA PRO A 102 -8.50 4.19 27.67
C PRO A 102 -8.48 3.59 29.09
N PHE A 103 -7.45 3.94 29.86
CA PHE A 103 -7.10 3.38 31.17
C PHE A 103 -7.89 3.93 32.37
N ASP A 104 -9.01 4.62 32.15
CA ASP A 104 -9.73 5.23 33.29
C ASP A 104 -10.63 4.22 34.01
N GLU A 105 -10.40 4.05 35.31
CA GLU A 105 -11.32 3.36 36.23
C GLU A 105 -12.74 3.92 36.05
N VAL A 106 -13.64 3.06 35.58
CA VAL A 106 -14.97 3.42 35.11
C VAL A 106 -15.88 3.80 36.28
N THR A 107 -15.98 5.09 36.59
CA THR A 107 -17.02 5.61 37.52
C THR A 107 -18.26 6.18 36.82
N VAL A 108 -18.28 6.19 35.48
CA VAL A 108 -19.35 6.78 34.67
C VAL A 108 -20.17 5.71 33.95
N ALA A 109 -21.50 5.80 34.06
CA ALA A 109 -22.45 4.83 33.51
C ALA A 109 -22.53 4.84 31.96
N SER A 110 -21.98 5.86 31.29
CA SER A 110 -21.92 5.93 29.83
C SER A 110 -20.89 6.96 29.37
N GLY A 111 -20.36 6.80 28.16
CA GLY A 111 -19.46 7.77 27.55
C GLY A 111 -18.95 7.34 26.17
N GLU A 112 -17.96 8.06 25.66
CA GLU A 112 -17.27 7.75 24.40
C GLU A 112 -15.83 7.31 24.68
N ARG A 113 -15.33 6.39 23.86
CA ARG A 113 -13.96 5.86 23.94
C ARG A 113 -13.37 5.70 22.55
N GLU A 114 -12.05 5.69 22.49
CA GLU A 114 -11.29 5.25 21.31
C GLU A 114 -10.33 4.14 21.73
N SER A 115 -10.28 3.08 20.93
CA SER A 115 -9.28 2.02 21.05
C SER A 115 -8.65 1.75 19.69
N TRP A 116 -7.38 1.37 19.69
CA TRP A 116 -6.66 1.10 18.45
C TRP A 116 -5.60 0.01 18.61
N VAL A 117 -5.25 -0.62 17.49
CA VAL A 117 -4.09 -1.49 17.33
C VAL A 117 -3.23 -0.97 16.18
N GLN A 118 -1.92 -0.96 16.36
CA GLN A 118 -0.94 -0.48 15.38
C GLN A 118 0.20 -1.48 15.25
N GLN A 119 0.68 -1.63 14.01
CA GLN A 119 1.87 -2.39 13.66
C GLN A 119 2.85 -1.47 12.94
N ASP A 120 4.10 -1.49 13.38
CA ASP A 120 5.20 -0.75 12.75
C ASP A 120 6.24 -1.75 12.25
N TRP A 121 6.51 -1.75 10.94
CA TRP A 121 7.53 -2.61 10.35
C TRP A 121 8.85 -1.85 10.23
N LYS A 122 9.86 -2.35 10.95
CA LYS A 122 11.18 -1.75 11.07
C LYS A 122 12.24 -2.65 10.49
N ILE A 123 13.17 -2.08 9.72
CA ILE A 123 14.37 -2.79 9.28
C ILE A 123 15.58 -2.01 9.81
N PHE A 124 16.46 -2.68 10.57
CA PHE A 124 17.57 -2.02 11.28
C PHE A 124 17.12 -0.83 12.15
N GLY A 125 15.93 -0.93 12.76
CA GLY A 125 15.36 0.12 13.62
C GLY A 125 14.74 1.31 12.90
N ILE A 126 14.67 1.31 11.56
CA ILE A 126 14.03 2.35 10.75
C ILE A 126 12.61 1.90 10.38
N THR A 127 11.59 2.68 10.73
CA THR A 127 10.20 2.39 10.35
C THR A 127 9.97 2.73 8.87
N TYR A 128 9.55 1.74 8.09
CA TYR A 128 9.27 1.93 6.65
C TYR A 128 7.78 1.97 6.33
N THR A 129 6.95 1.33 7.15
CA THR A 129 5.50 1.33 6.98
C THR A 129 4.84 1.07 8.32
N SER A 130 3.62 1.55 8.46
CA SER A 130 2.77 1.25 9.60
C SER A 130 1.31 1.13 9.18
N ALA A 131 0.57 0.31 9.93
CA ALA A 131 -0.86 0.06 9.73
C ALA A 131 -1.55 0.14 11.08
N THR A 132 -2.61 0.93 11.14
CA THR A 132 -3.41 1.13 12.35
C THR A 132 -4.88 0.91 12.04
N THR A 133 -5.56 0.12 12.86
CA THR A 133 -7.03 0.04 12.90
C THR A 133 -7.52 0.73 14.16
N ARG A 134 -8.37 1.76 14.00
CA ARG A 134 -8.95 2.55 15.09
C ARG A 134 -10.45 2.37 15.18
N MET A 135 -10.97 2.31 16.39
CA MET A 135 -12.39 2.26 16.69
C MET A 135 -12.76 3.31 17.72
N GLY A 136 -13.74 4.15 17.38
CA GLY A 136 -14.40 5.06 18.32
C GLY A 136 -15.82 4.58 18.58
N TYR A 137 -16.22 4.51 19.84
CA TYR A 137 -17.48 3.88 20.24
C TYR A 137 -18.08 4.51 21.49
N THR A 138 -19.39 4.39 21.60
CA THR A 138 -20.18 4.81 22.77
C THR A 138 -20.48 3.59 23.62
N TYR A 139 -20.29 3.72 24.94
CA TYR A 139 -20.56 2.66 25.90
C TYR A 139 -21.63 3.07 26.91
N GLN A 140 -22.34 2.08 27.44
CA GLN A 140 -23.22 2.17 28.60
C GLN A 140 -22.93 0.96 29.51
N ASP A 141 -22.63 1.23 30.76
CA ASP A 141 -22.07 0.25 31.70
C ASP A 141 -20.90 -0.51 31.04
N SER A 142 -20.84 -1.83 31.18
CA SER A 142 -19.78 -2.66 30.59
C SER A 142 -20.04 -3.04 29.11
N LYS A 143 -20.93 -2.34 28.40
CA LYS A 143 -21.34 -2.67 27.03
C LYS A 143 -21.11 -1.52 26.06
N VAL A 144 -20.60 -1.85 24.89
CA VAL A 144 -20.63 -0.97 23.72
C VAL A 144 -22.04 -0.96 23.14
N VAL A 145 -22.60 0.23 22.96
CA VAL A 145 -23.96 0.44 22.44
C VAL A 145 -23.98 0.99 21.01
N SER A 146 -22.90 1.62 20.57
CA SER A 146 -22.75 2.15 19.21
C SER A 146 -21.27 2.23 18.81
N VAL A 147 -20.96 2.01 17.54
CA VAL A 147 -19.64 2.26 16.94
C VAL A 147 -19.77 3.47 16.03
N GLU A 148 -19.19 4.59 16.45
CA GLU A 148 -19.27 5.86 15.74
C GLU A 148 -18.27 5.92 14.57
N ARG A 149 -17.14 5.22 14.72
CA ARG A 149 -16.10 5.16 13.69
C ARG A 149 -15.30 3.86 13.79
N CYS A 150 -15.01 3.29 12.63
CA CYS A 150 -14.06 2.21 12.46
C CYS A 150 -13.30 2.48 11.15
N TYR A 151 -11.98 2.68 11.24
CA TYR A 151 -11.19 3.01 10.07
C TYR A 151 -9.73 2.54 10.21
N GLY A 152 -9.17 2.19 9.06
CA GLY A 152 -7.75 1.97 8.88
C GLY A 152 -7.02 3.27 8.58
N SER A 153 -5.77 3.36 8.99
CA SER A 153 -4.83 4.35 8.48
C SER A 153 -3.47 3.70 8.30
N TYR A 154 -2.72 4.16 7.32
CA TYR A 154 -1.37 3.69 7.08
C TYR A 154 -0.42 4.85 6.88
N TYR A 155 0.86 4.55 7.05
CA TYR A 155 1.96 5.35 6.58
C TYR A 155 2.90 4.44 5.78
N ASN A 156 3.43 4.94 4.67
CA ASN A 156 4.19 4.12 3.73
C ASN A 156 5.36 4.90 3.14
N TYR A 157 6.57 4.46 3.44
CA TYR A 157 7.80 4.85 2.76
C TYR A 157 8.33 3.78 1.81
N VAL A 158 7.61 2.67 1.62
CA VAL A 158 8.02 1.64 0.65
C VAL A 158 7.75 2.15 -0.76
N PRO A 159 8.80 2.35 -1.60
CA PRO A 159 8.62 2.86 -2.95
C PRO A 159 7.83 1.89 -3.82
N LEU A 160 7.16 2.42 -4.84
CA LEU A 160 6.35 1.65 -5.82
C LEU A 160 5.19 0.85 -5.22
N ARG A 161 4.82 1.11 -3.95
CA ARG A 161 3.72 0.42 -3.28
C ARG A 161 2.44 1.24 -3.33
N SER A 162 1.34 0.56 -3.63
CA SER A 162 -0.01 1.04 -3.38
C SER A 162 -0.62 0.24 -2.24
N ILE A 163 -1.27 0.94 -1.31
CA ILE A 163 -2.00 0.34 -0.19
C ILE A 163 -3.44 0.80 -0.29
N ASP A 164 -4.35 -0.17 -0.36
CA ASP A 164 -5.78 0.05 -0.26
C ASP A 164 -6.32 -0.66 0.99
N HIS A 165 -7.43 -0.16 1.53
CA HIS A 165 -8.03 -0.74 2.71
C HIS A 165 -9.53 -0.46 2.82
N ASN A 166 -10.24 -1.42 3.40
CA ASN A 166 -11.65 -1.29 3.71
C ASN A 166 -11.89 -1.67 5.17
N SER A 167 -12.63 -0.85 5.90
CA SER A 167 -12.89 -1.09 7.33
C SER A 167 -14.36 -1.34 7.59
N TRP A 168 -14.65 -2.20 8.56
CA TRP A 168 -16.00 -2.52 8.97
C TRP A 168 -16.07 -2.79 10.46
N SER A 169 -17.27 -2.60 11.01
CA SER A 169 -17.53 -2.84 12.43
C SER A 169 -18.81 -3.62 12.67
N SER A 170 -18.91 -4.22 13.84
CA SER A 170 -20.10 -4.90 14.33
C SER A 170 -20.16 -4.87 15.85
N ILE A 171 -21.36 -5.01 16.41
CA ILE A 171 -21.58 -5.18 17.86
C ILE A 171 -22.30 -6.51 18.06
N ASP A 172 -21.79 -7.35 18.96
CA ASP A 172 -22.40 -8.63 19.29
C ASP A 172 -23.54 -8.49 20.31
N ALA A 173 -24.26 -9.59 20.59
CA ALA A 173 -25.36 -9.60 21.56
C ALA A 173 -24.93 -9.32 23.01
N ASN A 174 -23.62 -9.44 23.32
CA ASN A 174 -23.07 -9.14 24.63
C ASN A 174 -22.67 -7.66 24.78
N GLY A 175 -22.78 -6.86 23.71
CA GLY A 175 -22.32 -5.48 23.69
C GLY A 175 -20.81 -5.37 23.52
N ARG A 176 -20.18 -6.32 22.82
CA ARG A 176 -18.77 -6.23 22.42
C ARG A 176 -18.68 -5.72 21.00
N ALA A 177 -17.86 -4.69 20.79
CA ALA A 177 -17.66 -4.11 19.47
C ALA A 177 -16.41 -4.68 18.81
N THR A 178 -16.52 -5.01 17.53
CA THR A 178 -15.42 -5.43 16.67
C THR A 178 -15.19 -4.37 15.61
N CYS A 179 -13.93 -4.02 15.37
CA CYS A 179 -13.52 -3.20 14.23
C CYS A 179 -12.36 -3.91 13.53
N LYS A 180 -12.49 -4.08 12.22
CA LYS A 180 -11.47 -4.70 11.37
C LYS A 180 -11.21 -3.84 10.14
N THR A 181 -9.98 -3.90 9.67
CA THR A 181 -9.53 -3.34 8.40
C THR A 181 -8.93 -4.46 7.57
N GLU A 182 -9.48 -4.66 6.38
CA GLU A 182 -8.89 -5.48 5.33
C GLU A 182 -7.92 -4.60 4.55
N TRP A 183 -6.69 -5.09 4.38
CA TRP A 183 -5.59 -4.42 3.73
C TRP A 183 -5.25 -5.13 2.43
N SER A 184 -4.95 -4.36 1.39
CA SER A 184 -4.49 -4.82 0.08
C SER A 184 -3.21 -4.08 -0.26
N LEU A 185 -2.12 -4.82 -0.42
CA LEU A 185 -0.81 -4.28 -0.76
C LEU A 185 -0.44 -4.77 -2.16
N SER A 186 -0.15 -3.81 -3.05
CA SER A 186 0.20 -4.12 -4.44
C SER A 186 1.42 -3.35 -4.89
N ARG A 187 2.14 -3.95 -5.84
CA ARG A 187 3.35 -3.40 -6.48
C ARG A 187 3.37 -3.79 -7.96
N PRO A 188 4.05 -3.01 -8.83
CA PRO A 188 4.24 -3.37 -10.22
C PRO A 188 4.81 -4.79 -10.36
N LEU A 189 4.17 -5.59 -11.24
CA LEU A 189 4.60 -6.95 -11.60
C LEU A 189 4.68 -7.97 -10.44
N GLN A 190 4.12 -7.64 -9.27
CA GLN A 190 3.94 -8.56 -8.15
C GLN A 190 2.45 -8.84 -7.93
N GLY A 191 2.13 -9.99 -7.34
CA GLY A 191 0.76 -10.28 -6.91
C GLY A 191 0.34 -9.36 -5.77
N THR A 192 -0.94 -8.97 -5.75
CA THR A 192 -1.52 -8.29 -4.59
C THR A 192 -1.60 -9.25 -3.41
N VAL A 193 -1.08 -8.83 -2.25
CA VAL A 193 -1.23 -9.57 -1.00
C VAL A 193 -2.28 -8.90 -0.12
N TYR A 194 -2.98 -9.73 0.65
CA TYR A 194 -4.07 -9.30 1.51
C TYR A 194 -3.78 -9.65 2.96
N GLY A 195 -4.32 -8.87 3.88
CA GLY A 195 -4.30 -9.16 5.31
C GLY A 195 -5.41 -8.41 6.03
N THR A 196 -5.61 -8.75 7.29
CA THR A 196 -6.63 -8.22 8.17
C THR A 196 -5.97 -7.77 9.46
N GLN A 197 -6.22 -6.53 9.84
CA GLN A 197 -5.89 -6.01 11.17
C GLN A 197 -7.18 -5.67 11.90
N GLY A 198 -7.23 -5.85 13.22
CA GLY A 198 -8.38 -5.36 13.97
C GLY A 198 -8.33 -5.64 15.45
N LEU A 199 -9.40 -5.22 16.12
CA LEU A 199 -9.57 -5.34 17.56
C LEU A 199 -11.04 -5.54 17.95
N GLN A 200 -11.26 -6.23 19.07
CA GLN A 200 -12.55 -6.34 19.74
C GLN A 200 -12.45 -5.76 21.14
N VAL A 201 -13.46 -4.99 21.56
CA VAL A 201 -13.51 -4.37 22.88
C VAL A 201 -14.85 -4.57 23.58
N ASP A 202 -14.86 -4.43 24.91
CA ASP A 202 -16.07 -4.26 25.72
C ASP A 202 -16.34 -2.77 26.06
N GLY A 203 -17.42 -2.49 26.79
CA GLY A 203 -17.76 -1.13 27.20
C GLY A 203 -16.80 -0.53 28.25
N ASP A 204 -16.07 -1.40 28.98
CA ASP A 204 -15.00 -1.01 29.90
C ASP A 204 -13.70 -0.65 29.16
N GLY A 205 -13.69 -0.79 27.83
CA GLY A 205 -12.61 -0.47 26.93
C GLY A 205 -11.50 -1.51 26.88
N ASN A 206 -11.67 -2.67 27.50
CA ASN A 206 -10.68 -3.74 27.44
C ASN A 206 -10.60 -4.28 26.02
N ILE A 207 -9.39 -4.42 25.48
CA ILE A 207 -9.18 -5.14 24.22
C ILE A 207 -9.23 -6.64 24.52
N LEU A 208 -10.28 -7.30 24.03
CA LEU A 208 -10.54 -8.72 24.25
C LEU A 208 -9.84 -9.59 23.22
N GLN A 209 -9.64 -9.07 22.00
CA GLN A 209 -9.02 -9.79 20.89
C GLN A 209 -8.39 -8.80 19.92
N THR A 210 -7.29 -9.20 19.29
CA THR A 210 -6.71 -8.57 18.11
C THR A 210 -6.66 -9.57 16.94
N TRP A 211 -6.66 -9.06 15.71
CA TRP A 211 -6.46 -9.84 14.48
C TRP A 211 -5.31 -9.28 13.69
N GLU A 212 -4.48 -10.18 13.17
CA GLU A 212 -3.26 -9.91 12.41
C GLU A 212 -3.05 -11.11 11.45
N VAL A 213 -3.97 -11.28 10.49
CA VAL A 213 -4.12 -12.51 9.67
C VAL A 213 -4.25 -12.25 8.19
#